data_AF-A0A8H6UHB8-F1
#
_entry.id   AF-A0A8H6UHB8-F1
#
_cell.length_a   1.000
_cell.length_b   1.000
_cell.length_c   1.000
_cell.angle_alpha   90.00
_cell.angle_beta   90.00
_cell.angle_gamma   90.00
#
_symmetry.space_group_name_H-M   'P 1'
#
loop_
_entity.id
_entity.type
_entity.pdbx_description
1 polymer ?
#
loop_
_entity_poly.entity_id
_entity_poly.type
_entity_poly.pdbx_seq_one_letter_code
_entity_poly.pdbx_strand_id
1 'polypeptide(L)'
;MLSPLESPRIRINSFLQRPRVWDRPIFIELKPSTYRAYRQVWQRLVCFAYRASQPADPEAESATVTLRHQYTTAQLAALDAMELAATELLRGHSDQHPVEHDATEVATLAVQEQLDRACLDLAIALLDHPLKGDLFESVLVGFLAVLGVNAENQTFRDPYGYTSYLYPTGGGRPRPWLV
;
A
#
# COMPACT_ATOMS: atom_id res chain seq x y z
N MET A 1 -60.90 -11.88 -14.49
CA MET A 1 -59.58 -12.33 -14.98
C MET A 1 -58.52 -11.49 -14.29
N LEU A 2 -57.67 -12.15 -13.51
CA LEU A 2 -56.67 -11.55 -12.62
C LEU A 2 -55.48 -11.04 -13.44
N SER A 3 -55.09 -9.79 -13.24
CA SER A 3 -53.82 -9.21 -13.71
C SER A 3 -52.66 -9.71 -12.84
N PRO A 4 -51.46 -9.95 -13.41
CA PRO A 4 -50.24 -9.87 -12.62
C PRO A 4 -49.20 -8.92 -13.24
N LEU A 5 -48.92 -7.86 -12.47
CA LEU A 5 -47.59 -7.38 -12.10
C LEU A 5 -46.67 -6.90 -13.22
N GLU A 6 -46.98 -5.72 -13.75
CA GLU A 6 -45.92 -4.77 -14.10
C GLU A 6 -45.22 -4.39 -12.79
N SER A 7 -44.04 -4.95 -12.54
CA SER A 7 -43.16 -4.50 -11.46
C SER A 7 -42.91 -2.99 -11.65
N PRO A 8 -43.33 -2.12 -10.72
CA PRO A 8 -42.94 -0.72 -10.80
C PRO A 8 -41.42 -0.69 -10.70
N ARG A 9 -40.74 -0.23 -11.76
CA ARG A 9 -39.35 0.22 -11.67
C ARG A 9 -39.34 1.36 -10.66
N ILE A 10 -39.13 1.01 -9.40
CA ILE A 10 -38.83 1.96 -8.33
C ILE A 10 -37.51 2.60 -8.75
N ARG A 11 -37.60 3.75 -9.41
CA ARG A 11 -36.49 4.70 -9.47
C ARG A 11 -36.26 5.11 -8.02
N ILE A 12 -35.29 4.49 -7.36
CA ILE A 12 -34.75 4.97 -6.09
C ILE A 12 -33.94 6.23 -6.41
N ASN A 13 -34.64 7.30 -6.75
CA ASN A 13 -34.14 8.66 -6.74
C ASN A 13 -34.80 9.36 -5.56
N SER A 14 -34.38 9.02 -4.34
CA SER A 14 -34.68 9.86 -3.19
C SER A 14 -33.78 9.53 -1.98
N PHE A 15 -33.24 10.59 -1.39
CA PHE A 15 -32.84 10.72 0.02
C PHE A 15 -31.36 10.62 0.45
N LEU A 16 -30.37 10.74 -0.43
CA LEU A 16 -29.04 11.23 -0.01
C LEU A 16 -28.94 12.74 -0.25
N GLN A 17 -29.56 13.47 0.66
CA GLN A 17 -29.50 14.93 0.74
C GLN A 17 -28.07 15.35 1.10
N ARG A 18 -27.41 16.00 0.12
CA ARG A 18 -26.06 16.58 0.14
C ARG A 18 -24.93 15.53 0.20
N PRO A 19 -24.03 15.46 -0.80
CA PRO A 19 -22.79 14.72 -0.64
C PRO A 19 -22.06 15.28 0.58
N ARG A 20 -21.82 14.42 1.57
CA ARG A 20 -21.05 14.78 2.76
C ARG A 20 -19.64 15.16 2.32
N VAL A 21 -18.93 15.94 3.14
CA VAL A 21 -17.54 16.30 2.82
C VAL A 21 -16.67 15.07 2.58
N TRP A 22 -16.98 13.95 3.25
CA TRP A 22 -16.34 12.64 3.11
C TRP A 22 -16.75 11.86 1.85
N ASP A 23 -17.86 12.23 1.20
CA ASP A 23 -18.32 11.64 -0.07
C ASP A 23 -17.68 12.34 -1.27
N ARG A 24 -16.96 13.44 -1.05
CA ARG A 24 -16.18 14.09 -2.09
C ARG A 24 -14.95 13.22 -2.36
N PRO A 25 -14.62 12.95 -3.63
CA PRO A 25 -13.32 12.38 -3.96
C PRO A 25 -12.26 13.22 -3.28
N ILE A 26 -11.35 12.56 -2.59
CA ILE A 26 -10.24 13.21 -1.90
C ILE A 26 -9.31 13.77 -2.99
N PHE A 27 -9.61 14.97 -3.46
CA PHE A 27 -8.73 15.75 -4.33
C PHE A 27 -7.63 16.35 -3.45
N ILE A 28 -6.63 15.54 -3.11
CA ILE A 28 -5.41 16.06 -2.50
C ILE A 28 -4.44 16.34 -3.64
N GLU A 29 -4.35 17.61 -4.05
CA GLU A 29 -3.16 18.10 -4.73
C GLU A 29 -2.00 18.03 -3.73
N LEU A 30 -1.34 16.87 -3.69
CA LEU A 30 -0.17 16.65 -2.86
C LEU A 30 0.98 17.49 -3.42
N LYS A 31 1.71 18.16 -2.55
CA LYS A 31 2.97 18.80 -2.95
C LYS A 31 3.90 17.72 -3.53
N PRO A 32 4.72 18.02 -4.55
CA PRO A 32 5.66 17.04 -5.12
C PRO A 32 6.59 16.41 -4.08
N SER A 33 6.94 17.17 -3.03
CA SER A 33 7.73 16.68 -1.89
C SER A 33 6.99 15.60 -1.09
N THR A 34 5.69 15.74 -0.91
CA THR A 34 4.84 14.78 -0.20
C THR A 34 4.66 13.51 -1.02
N TYR A 35 4.47 13.64 -2.35
CA TYR A 35 4.41 12.48 -3.24
C TYR A 35 5.71 11.65 -3.18
N ARG A 36 6.88 12.32 -3.22
CA ARG A 36 8.18 11.66 -3.07
C ARG A 36 8.32 10.93 -1.73
N ALA A 37 7.90 11.58 -0.63
CA ALA A 37 7.92 10.99 0.69
C ALA A 37 7.03 9.75 0.77
N TYR A 38 5.80 9.81 0.25
CA TYR A 38 4.87 8.69 0.24
C TYR A 38 5.40 7.53 -0.59
N ARG A 39 5.97 7.82 -1.76
CA ARG A 39 6.61 6.81 -2.61
C ARG A 39 7.76 6.10 -1.88
N GLN A 40 8.58 6.84 -1.13
CA GLN A 40 9.67 6.25 -0.34
C GLN A 40 9.15 5.35 0.78
N VAL A 41 8.10 5.79 1.50
CA VAL A 41 7.48 4.97 2.54
C VAL A 41 6.87 3.71 1.95
N TRP A 42 6.18 3.82 0.81
CA TRP A 42 5.64 2.68 0.09
C TRP A 42 6.72 1.69 -0.34
N GLN A 43 7.83 2.17 -0.92
CA GLN A 43 8.96 1.31 -1.29
C GLN A 43 9.53 0.56 -0.08
N ARG A 44 9.67 1.24 1.07
CA ARG A 44 10.12 0.61 2.31
C ARG A 44 9.14 -0.44 2.81
N LEU A 45 7.83 -0.19 2.70
CA LEU A 45 6.80 -1.17 3.06
C LEU A 45 6.91 -2.42 2.18
N VAL A 46 7.03 -2.24 0.86
CA VAL A 46 7.20 -3.38 -0.07
C VAL A 46 8.47 -4.17 0.27
N CYS A 47 9.61 -3.50 0.47
CA CYS A 47 10.85 -4.18 0.86
C CYS A 47 10.73 -4.90 2.21
N PHE A 48 10.05 -4.29 3.18
CA PHE A 48 9.81 -4.92 4.47
C PHE A 48 8.93 -6.16 4.31
N ALA A 49 7.81 -6.04 3.60
CA ALA A 49 6.88 -7.13 3.40
C ALA A 49 7.55 -8.32 2.71
N TYR A 50 8.30 -8.03 1.64
CA TYR A 50 9.07 -9.05 0.93
C TYR A 50 10.12 -9.73 1.81
N ARG A 51 10.95 -8.96 2.52
CA ARG A 51 12.00 -9.57 3.37
C ARG A 51 11.43 -10.40 4.51
N ALA A 52 10.27 -9.99 5.01
CA ALA A 52 9.67 -10.61 6.17
C ALA A 52 8.76 -11.79 5.81
N SER A 53 8.43 -11.98 4.54
CA SER A 53 7.84 -13.23 4.01
C SER A 53 8.89 -14.32 3.73
N GLN A 54 10.16 -13.95 3.55
CA GLN A 54 11.22 -14.92 3.32
C GLN A 54 11.47 -15.78 4.58
N PRO A 55 11.72 -17.09 4.42
CA PRO A 55 12.06 -17.94 5.55
C PRO A 55 13.35 -17.42 6.21
N ALA A 56 13.36 -17.40 7.54
CA ALA A 56 14.56 -17.02 8.29
C ALA A 56 15.70 -17.98 7.95
N ASP A 57 16.78 -17.44 7.38
CA ASP A 57 17.96 -18.23 7.02
C ASP A 57 18.67 -18.67 8.32
N PRO A 58 18.75 -19.97 8.62
CA PRO A 58 19.30 -20.46 9.89
C PRO A 58 20.81 -20.17 10.05
N GLU A 59 21.52 -19.83 8.97
CA GLU A 59 22.95 -19.54 8.96
C GLU A 59 23.29 -18.04 9.04
N ALA A 60 22.30 -17.15 8.91
CA ALA A 60 22.51 -15.71 9.04
C ALA A 60 22.59 -15.32 10.54
N GLU A 61 23.79 -15.37 11.12
CA GLU A 61 24.11 -14.99 12.52
C GLU A 61 23.70 -13.56 12.93
N SER A 62 23.23 -12.72 12.00
CA SER A 62 22.58 -11.45 12.35
C SER A 62 21.17 -11.74 12.85
N ALA A 63 21.05 -12.00 14.15
CA ALA A 63 19.82 -12.12 14.94
C ALA A 63 18.61 -11.41 14.28
N THR A 64 17.94 -12.11 13.37
CA THR A 64 16.76 -11.59 12.69
C THR A 64 15.68 -11.58 13.74
N VAL A 65 15.42 -10.41 14.31
CA VAL A 65 14.32 -10.21 15.26
C VAL A 65 13.08 -10.81 14.61
N THR A 66 12.62 -11.95 15.13
CA THR A 66 11.48 -12.67 14.58
C THR A 66 10.24 -11.84 14.88
N LEU A 67 9.84 -11.04 13.90
CA LEU A 67 8.62 -10.26 14.02
C LEU A 67 7.44 -11.22 14.03
N ARG A 68 6.58 -11.08 15.04
CA ARG A 68 5.40 -11.93 15.25
C ARG A 68 4.32 -11.78 14.16
N HIS A 69 4.52 -10.87 13.23
CA HIS A 69 3.62 -10.65 12.10
C HIS A 69 3.42 -11.95 11.31
N GLN A 70 2.17 -12.20 10.92
CA GLN A 70 1.77 -13.37 10.15
C GLN A 70 1.05 -12.90 8.90
N TYR A 71 1.48 -13.40 7.75
CA TYR A 71 0.79 -13.14 6.51
C TYR A 71 -0.45 -14.03 6.42
N THR A 72 -1.55 -13.46 5.95
CA THR A 72 -2.68 -14.27 5.47
C THR A 72 -2.32 -14.86 4.10
N THR A 73 -2.99 -15.95 3.72
CA THR A 73 -2.82 -16.53 2.37
C THR A 73 -3.10 -15.52 1.27
N ALA A 74 -4.07 -14.62 1.46
CA ALA A 74 -4.39 -13.56 0.51
C ALA A 74 -3.25 -12.52 0.39
N GLN A 75 -2.61 -12.17 1.51
CA GLN A 75 -1.47 -11.25 1.50
C GLN A 75 -0.25 -11.84 0.80
N LEU A 76 0.06 -13.13 1.03
CA LEU A 76 1.13 -13.82 0.31
C LEU A 76 0.83 -13.91 -1.19
N ALA A 77 -0.39 -14.33 -1.56
CA ALA A 77 -0.78 -14.42 -2.97
C ALA A 77 -0.68 -13.07 -3.70
N ALA A 78 -1.06 -11.97 -3.03
CA ALA A 78 -0.94 -10.63 -3.60
C ALA A 78 0.53 -10.17 -3.72
N LEU A 79 1.38 -10.55 -2.75
CA LEU A 79 2.82 -10.26 -2.77
C LEU A 79 3.51 -11.03 -3.91
N ASP A 80 3.21 -12.32 -4.07
CA ASP A 80 3.74 -13.18 -5.13
C ASP A 80 3.31 -12.67 -6.51
N ALA A 81 2.05 -12.27 -6.68
CA ALA A 81 1.55 -11.70 -7.93
C ALA A 81 2.26 -10.39 -8.30
N MET A 82 2.54 -9.54 -7.31
CA MET A 82 3.30 -8.30 -7.53
C MET A 82 4.76 -8.59 -7.88
N GLU A 83 5.42 -9.55 -7.23
CA GLU A 83 6.79 -9.97 -7.55
C GLU A 83 6.89 -10.53 -8.97
N LEU A 84 5.93 -11.37 -9.36
CA LEU A 84 5.88 -11.95 -10.71
C LEU A 84 5.76 -10.86 -11.77
N ALA A 85 4.79 -9.95 -11.63
CA ALA A 85 4.58 -8.84 -12.57
C ALA A 85 5.79 -7.91 -12.65
N ALA A 86 6.46 -7.63 -11.51
CA ALA A 86 7.68 -6.83 -11.49
C ALA A 86 8.83 -7.53 -12.22
N THR A 87 8.98 -8.83 -12.03
CA THR A 87 10.02 -9.63 -12.69
C THR A 87 9.79 -9.69 -14.21
N GLU A 88 8.56 -9.87 -14.66
CA GLU A 88 8.18 -9.81 -16.08
C GLU A 88 8.50 -8.44 -16.68
N LEU A 89 8.17 -7.36 -15.98
CA LEU A 89 8.49 -6.01 -16.43
C LEU A 89 10.00 -5.81 -16.57
N LEU A 90 10.79 -6.25 -15.59
CA LEU A 90 12.26 -6.14 -15.62
C LEU A 90 12.87 -6.93 -16.78
N ARG A 91 12.36 -8.14 -17.08
CA ARG A 91 12.81 -8.93 -18.24
C ARG A 91 12.47 -8.24 -19.56
N GLY A 92 11.27 -7.67 -19.67
CA GLY A 92 10.86 -6.90 -20.85
C GLY A 92 11.73 -5.66 -21.08
N HIS A 93 12.28 -5.06 -20.03
CA HIS A 93 13.23 -3.95 -20.14
C HIS A 93 14.65 -4.40 -20.52
N SER A 94 15.09 -5.59 -20.09
CA SER A 94 16.41 -6.12 -20.46
C SER A 94 16.49 -6.60 -21.90
N ASP A 95 15.37 -7.03 -22.47
CA ASP A 95 15.30 -7.63 -23.81
C ASP A 95 15.00 -6.59 -24.92
N GLN A 96 15.08 -5.28 -24.63
CA GLN A 96 14.84 -4.20 -25.59
C GLN A 96 15.90 -4.15 -26.71
N HIS A 97 15.67 -4.92 -27.77
CA HIS A 97 16.29 -4.75 -29.09
C HIS A 97 15.41 -3.85 -30.00
N PRO A 98 15.99 -3.12 -30.98
CA PRO A 98 15.30 -2.06 -31.72
C PRO A 98 14.40 -2.56 -32.86
N VAL A 99 13.46 -3.47 -32.58
CA VAL A 99 12.53 -4.01 -33.59
C VAL A 99 11.08 -3.81 -33.14
N GLU A 100 10.30 -3.13 -33.98
CA GLU A 100 8.85 -2.88 -33.88
C GLU A 100 8.36 -2.22 -32.58
N HIS A 101 8.68 -0.91 -32.44
CA HIS A 101 8.33 -0.07 -31.30
C HIS A 101 6.86 -0.14 -30.84
N ASP A 102 5.90 -0.27 -31.76
CA ASP A 102 4.47 -0.13 -31.45
C ASP A 102 3.89 -1.35 -30.69
N ALA A 103 4.27 -2.58 -31.09
CA ALA A 103 3.80 -3.79 -30.42
C ALA A 103 4.50 -4.04 -29.08
N THR A 104 5.80 -3.68 -29.00
CA THR A 104 6.57 -3.78 -27.76
C THR A 104 6.09 -2.76 -26.73
N GLU A 105 5.76 -1.54 -27.14
CA GLU A 105 5.26 -0.50 -26.24
C GLU A 105 3.90 -0.89 -25.63
N VAL A 106 2.95 -1.38 -26.45
CA VAL A 106 1.65 -1.89 -25.95
C VAL A 106 1.82 -3.05 -24.97
N ALA A 107 2.73 -3.98 -25.24
CA ALA A 107 3.02 -5.08 -24.32
C ALA A 107 3.61 -4.58 -22.99
N THR A 108 4.54 -3.62 -23.02
CA THR A 108 5.12 -3.04 -21.80
C THR A 108 4.08 -2.28 -20.97
N LEU A 109 3.16 -1.55 -21.62
CA LEU A 109 2.07 -0.85 -20.94
C LEU A 109 1.12 -1.82 -20.23
N ALA A 110 0.79 -2.94 -20.88
CA ALA A 110 -0.07 -3.97 -20.27
C ALA A 110 0.60 -4.63 -19.05
N VAL A 111 1.90 -4.93 -19.11
CA VAL A 111 2.65 -5.47 -17.97
C VAL A 111 2.75 -4.43 -16.84
N GLN A 112 2.90 -3.14 -17.17
CA GLN A 112 2.89 -2.08 -16.17
C GLN A 112 1.53 -1.91 -15.51
N GLU A 113 0.43 -1.95 -16.26
CA GLU A 113 -0.93 -1.93 -15.71
C GLU A 113 -1.15 -3.13 -14.78
N GLN A 114 -0.64 -4.31 -15.15
CA GLN A 114 -0.69 -5.50 -14.31
C GLN A 114 0.09 -5.31 -13.00
N LEU A 115 1.28 -4.71 -13.05
CA LEU A 115 2.05 -4.39 -11.85
C LEU A 115 1.33 -3.37 -10.96
N ASP A 116 0.76 -2.31 -11.55
CA ASP A 116 -0.01 -1.30 -10.82
C ASP A 116 -1.22 -1.93 -10.12
N ARG A 117 -1.92 -2.84 -10.81
CA ARG A 117 -3.04 -3.61 -10.26
C ARG A 117 -2.59 -4.48 -9.10
N ALA A 118 -1.49 -5.23 -9.25
CA ALA A 118 -0.95 -6.09 -8.21
C ALA A 118 -0.47 -5.30 -6.98
N CYS A 119 0.12 -4.11 -7.18
CA CYS A 119 0.48 -3.20 -6.09
C CYS A 119 -0.74 -2.73 -5.29
N LEU A 120 -1.83 -2.39 -5.99
CA LEU A 120 -3.08 -1.99 -5.35
C LEU A 120 -3.72 -3.16 -4.59
N ASP A 121 -3.76 -4.35 -5.19
CA ASP A 121 -4.32 -5.54 -4.56
C ASP A 121 -3.50 -5.94 -3.31
N LEU A 122 -2.17 -5.81 -3.35
CA LEU A 122 -1.32 -5.96 -2.16
C LEU A 122 -1.65 -4.91 -1.09
N ALA A 123 -1.80 -3.65 -1.46
CA ALA A 123 -2.16 -2.59 -0.50
C ALA A 123 -3.50 -2.90 0.19
N ILE A 124 -4.50 -3.35 -0.58
CA ILE A 124 -5.80 -3.78 -0.04
C ILE A 124 -5.63 -4.98 0.89
N ALA A 125 -4.91 -6.01 0.47
CA ALA A 125 -4.71 -7.22 1.27
C ALA A 125 -3.98 -6.93 2.60
N LEU A 126 -3.00 -6.02 2.60
CA LEU A 126 -2.30 -5.59 3.81
C LEU A 126 -3.22 -4.82 4.76
N LEU A 127 -4.13 -4.00 4.22
CA LEU A 127 -5.12 -3.24 5.00
C LEU A 127 -6.23 -4.14 5.56
N ASP A 128 -6.61 -5.20 4.84
CA ASP A 128 -7.69 -6.13 5.22
C ASP A 128 -7.25 -7.16 6.28
N HIS A 129 -6.31 -6.80 7.16
CA HIS A 129 -5.87 -7.70 8.21
C HIS A 129 -7.00 -7.93 9.24
N PRO A 130 -7.34 -9.19 9.57
CA PRO A 130 -8.45 -9.49 10.47
C PRO A 130 -8.15 -9.00 11.89
N LEU A 131 -8.96 -8.07 12.40
CA LEU A 131 -8.84 -7.45 13.73
C LEU A 131 -9.05 -8.41 14.93
N LYS A 132 -9.21 -9.71 14.69
CA LYS A 132 -9.48 -10.72 15.73
C LYS A 132 -8.20 -11.31 16.36
N GLY A 133 -7.03 -11.03 15.77
CA GLY A 133 -5.72 -11.45 16.26
C GLY A 133 -5.02 -10.42 17.14
N ASP A 134 -3.75 -10.66 17.47
CA ASP A 134 -2.89 -9.67 18.13
C ASP A 134 -2.53 -8.57 17.11
N LEU A 135 -2.52 -7.30 17.53
CA LEU A 135 -2.16 -6.17 16.65
C LEU A 135 -0.76 -6.35 16.03
N PHE A 136 0.14 -7.01 16.76
CA PHE A 136 1.50 -7.31 16.28
C PHE A 136 1.55 -8.41 15.22
N GLU A 137 0.44 -9.10 14.95
CA GLU A 137 0.33 -10.05 13.83
C GLU A 137 0.16 -9.32 12.48
N SER A 138 -0.25 -8.06 12.50
CA SER A 138 -0.38 -7.25 11.29
C SER A 138 1.00 -6.84 10.74
N VAL A 139 1.24 -7.18 9.48
CA VAL A 139 2.42 -6.75 8.71
C VAL A 139 2.57 -5.22 8.73
N LEU A 140 1.46 -4.49 8.60
CA LEU A 140 1.46 -3.02 8.63
C LEU A 140 1.86 -2.48 10.01
N VAL A 141 1.35 -3.08 11.08
CA VAL A 141 1.71 -2.65 12.45
C VAL A 141 3.18 -2.98 12.74
N GLY A 142 3.67 -4.15 12.31
CA GLY A 142 5.09 -4.51 12.38
C GLY A 142 5.98 -3.52 11.62
N PHE A 143 5.59 -3.17 10.39
CA PHE A 143 6.28 -2.17 9.59
C PHE A 143 6.30 -0.80 10.28
N LEU A 144 5.17 -0.33 10.80
CA LEU A 144 5.08 0.93 11.52
C LEU A 144 5.98 0.93 12.76
N ALA A 145 6.00 -0.16 13.52
CA ALA A 145 6.89 -0.30 14.67
C ALA A 145 8.37 -0.14 14.27
N VAL A 146 8.79 -0.76 13.16
CA VAL A 146 10.16 -0.61 12.62
C VAL A 146 10.43 0.82 12.13
N LEU A 147 9.46 1.45 11.47
CA LEU A 147 9.56 2.84 10.99
C LEU A 147 9.67 3.84 12.17
N GLY A 148 9.08 3.47 13.31
CA GLY A 148 9.15 4.20 14.56
C GLY A 148 10.49 4.16 15.26
N VAL A 149 11.40 3.25 14.89
CA VAL A 149 12.73 3.17 15.52
C VAL A 149 13.56 4.38 15.11
N ASN A 150 14.03 5.14 16.10
CA ASN A 150 15.01 6.18 15.89
C ASN A 150 16.41 5.55 15.86
N ALA A 151 17.03 5.51 14.67
CA ALA A 151 18.37 4.95 14.49
C ALA A 151 19.46 5.67 15.31
N GLU A 152 19.28 6.96 15.64
CA GLU A 152 20.26 7.74 16.40
C GLU A 152 20.27 7.38 17.88
N ASN A 153 19.08 7.18 18.46
CA ASN A 153 18.92 6.96 19.90
C ASN A 153 18.59 5.50 20.25
N GLN A 154 18.39 4.64 19.25
CA GLN A 154 17.88 3.27 19.38
C GLN A 154 16.58 3.16 20.20
N THR A 155 15.82 4.24 20.32
CA THR A 155 14.51 4.29 20.98
C THR A 155 13.39 4.43 19.97
N PHE A 156 12.15 4.17 20.38
CA PHE A 156 10.99 4.58 19.58
C PHE A 156 10.87 6.10 19.53
N ARG A 157 10.43 6.61 18.38
CA ARG A 157 10.02 8.00 18.20
C ARG A 157 8.76 8.25 19.02
N ASP A 158 8.65 9.48 19.50
CA ASP A 158 7.41 9.99 20.09
C ASP A 158 6.24 9.86 19.08
N PRO A 159 4.99 9.62 19.53
CA PRO A 159 3.84 9.47 18.63
C PRO A 159 3.68 10.63 17.63
N TYR A 160 4.01 11.86 18.01
CA TYR A 160 3.95 13.01 17.10
C TYR A 160 5.09 13.01 16.07
N GLY A 161 6.18 12.28 16.34
CA GLY A 161 7.32 12.11 15.45
C GLY A 161 7.10 11.13 14.30
N TYR A 162 6.08 10.26 14.36
CA TYR A 162 5.81 9.26 13.32
C TYR A 162 5.40 9.88 11.97
N THR A 163 4.73 11.02 12.00
CA THR A 163 4.23 11.69 10.78
C THR A 163 5.26 12.60 10.11
N SER A 164 6.42 12.81 10.74
CA SER A 164 7.52 13.62 10.18
C SER A 164 8.10 13.04 8.88
N TYR A 165 7.93 11.74 8.63
CA TYR A 165 8.27 11.10 7.36
C TYR A 165 7.26 11.36 6.25
N LEU A 166 6.02 11.68 6.60
CA LEU A 166 4.91 11.92 5.66
C LEU A 166 4.87 13.39 5.21
N TYR A 167 5.46 14.29 6.00
CA TYR A 167 5.61 15.69 5.66
C TYR A 167 7.07 16.07 5.83
N PRO A 168 7.83 16.32 4.74
CA PRO A 168 9.16 16.89 4.87
C PRO A 168 9.00 18.27 5.52
N THR A 169 9.21 18.33 6.82
CA THR A 169 9.14 19.55 7.61
C THR A 169 10.39 20.36 7.28
N GLY A 170 10.26 21.26 6.31
CA GLY A 170 10.99 22.51 6.41
C GLY A 170 10.66 23.12 7.77
N GLY A 171 11.68 23.29 8.61
CA GLY A 171 11.56 23.59 10.03
C GLY A 171 10.48 24.63 10.36
N GLY A 172 9.55 24.26 11.23
CA GLY A 172 8.50 25.16 11.69
C GLY A 172 7.74 24.50 12.84
N ARG A 173 7.78 25.15 14.00
CA ARG A 173 7.17 24.72 15.27
C ARG A 173 5.72 24.23 15.10
N PRO A 174 5.24 23.28 15.94
CA PRO A 174 3.85 22.86 15.93
C PRO A 174 2.91 24.05 16.15
N ARG A 175 1.82 24.10 15.35
CA ARG A 175 0.83 25.17 15.42
C ARG A 175 -0.05 25.02 16.66
N PRO A 176 -0.40 26.11 17.35
CA PRO A 176 -0.95 26.10 18.72
C PRO A 176 -2.46 25.85 18.83
N TRP A 177 -3.15 25.29 17.82
CA TRP A 177 -4.62 25.20 17.81
C TRP A 177 -5.18 23.79 17.98
N LEU A 178 -4.48 22.92 18.70
CA LEU A 178 -5.01 21.65 19.18
C LEU A 178 -4.81 21.60 20.69
N VAL A 179 -5.70 22.30 21.40
CA VAL A 179 -6.11 21.99 22.78
C VAL A 179 -7.53 21.45 22.68
#